data_AF-A0A2G4JE72-F1
#
_entry.id   AF-A0A2G4JE72-F1
#
_cell.length_a   1.000
_cell.length_b   1.000
_cell.length_c   1.000
_cell.angle_alpha   90.00
_cell.angle_beta   90.00
_cell.angle_gamma   90.00
#
_symmetry.space_group_name_H-M   'P 1'
#
loop_
_entity.id
_entity.type
_entity.pdbx_description
1 polymer ?
#
loop_
_entity_poly.entity_id
_entity_poly.type
_entity_poly.pdbx_seq_one_letter_code
_entity_poly.pdbx_strand_id
1 'polypeptide(L)'
;MAIFIVHVTIENKPGISDPEGETILNDLVLKGTTSTVTKIKSAKMLQFTIKEKDKKSAKIKVQNICDELRIYNPMVSKITIDVFDA
;
A
#
# COMPACT_ATOMS: atom_id res chain seq x y z
N MET A 1 -1.67 26.48 5.46
CA MET A 1 -1.78 25.00 5.49
C MET A 1 -2.82 24.60 4.46
N ALA A 2 -2.57 23.52 3.72
CA ALA A 2 -3.48 22.95 2.73
C ALA A 2 -3.92 21.54 3.18
N ILE A 3 -4.99 21.03 2.59
CA ILE A 3 -5.43 19.65 2.80
C ILE A 3 -4.77 18.79 1.73
N PHE A 4 -4.21 17.65 2.15
CA PHE A 4 -3.63 16.65 1.26
C PHE A 4 -4.30 15.31 1.49
N ILE A 5 -4.46 14.55 0.40
CA ILE A 5 -4.83 13.14 0.44
C ILE A 5 -3.52 12.33 0.36
N VAL A 6 -3.31 11.43 1.32
CA VAL A 6 -2.12 10.57 1.36
C VAL A 6 -2.56 9.12 1.27
N HIS A 7 -2.10 8.41 0.23
CA HIS A 7 -2.31 6.98 0.10
C HIS A 7 -1.10 6.25 0.68
N VAL A 8 -1.37 5.29 1.55
CA VAL A 8 -0.37 4.36 2.09
C VAL A 8 -0.74 2.96 1.63
N THR A 9 0.08 2.41 0.73
CA THR A 9 -0.05 1.04 0.26
C THR A 9 0.88 0.14 1.05
N ILE A 10 0.33 -0.83 1.78
CA ILE A 10 1.05 -1.79 2.61
C ILE A 10 1.04 -3.14 1.90
N GLU A 11 2.22 -3.69 1.63
CA GLU A 11 2.40 -4.94 0.91
C GLU A 11 3.47 -5.81 1.56
N ASN A 12 3.36 -7.13 1.42
CA ASN A 12 4.39 -8.06 1.88
C ASN A 12 5.73 -7.80 1.17
N LYS A 13 6.85 -7.94 1.88
CA LYS A 13 8.18 -7.85 1.29
C LYS A 13 8.42 -8.99 0.29
N PRO A 14 9.29 -8.82 -0.71
CA PRO A 14 9.68 -9.93 -1.59
C PRO A 14 10.15 -11.15 -0.76
N GLY A 15 9.70 -12.34 -1.15
CA GLY A 15 10.01 -13.59 -0.43
C GLY A 15 9.05 -13.94 0.71
N ILE A 16 8.15 -13.03 1.11
CA ILE A 16 7.05 -13.35 2.01
C ILE A 16 5.85 -13.82 1.18
N SER A 17 5.26 -14.95 1.59
CA SER A 17 4.09 -15.52 0.90
C SER A 17 2.92 -14.53 0.88
N ASP A 18 2.19 -14.53 -0.23
CA ASP A 18 0.96 -13.77 -0.41
C ASP A 18 -0.16 -14.74 -0.84
N PRO A 19 -0.74 -15.49 0.12
CA PRO A 19 -1.72 -16.52 -0.20
C PRO A 19 -2.98 -15.97 -0.88
N GLU A 20 -3.35 -14.73 -0.56
CA GLU A 20 -4.51 -14.06 -1.18
C GLU A 20 -4.25 -13.76 -2.65
N GLY A 21 -3.12 -13.12 -2.98
CA GLY A 21 -2.74 -12.84 -4.35
C GLY A 21 -2.57 -14.12 -5.18
N GLU A 22 -1.97 -15.15 -4.60
CA GLU A 22 -1.82 -16.48 -5.23
C GLU A 22 -3.17 -17.15 -5.50
N THR A 23 -4.11 -17.09 -4.55
CA THR A 23 -5.46 -17.66 -4.70
C THR A 23 -6.22 -16.93 -5.79
N ILE A 24 -6.24 -15.60 -5.81
CA ILE A 24 -6.92 -14.82 -6.85
C ILE A 24 -6.36 -15.15 -8.24
N LEU A 25 -5.04 -15.26 -8.36
CA LEU A 25 -4.40 -15.60 -9.63
C LEU A 25 -4.82 -16.99 -10.10
N ASN A 26 -4.60 -18.01 -9.27
CA ASN A 26 -4.79 -19.41 -9.66
C ASN A 26 -6.26 -19.79 -9.79
N ASP A 27 -7.11 -19.30 -8.90
CA ASP A 27 -8.49 -19.75 -8.82
C ASP A 27 -9.48 -18.91 -9.63
N LEU A 28 -9.12 -17.66 -9.96
CA LEU A 28 -10.01 -16.76 -10.71
C LEU A 28 -9.40 -16.36 -12.06
N VAL A 29 -8.19 -15.78 -12.05
CA VAL A 29 -7.66 -15.13 -13.26
C VAL A 29 -7.13 -16.12 -14.30
N LEU A 30 -6.37 -17.13 -13.88
CA LEU A 30 -5.78 -18.14 -14.78
C LEU A 30 -6.79 -19.20 -15.24
N LYS A 31 -7.92 -19.37 -14.54
CA LYS A 31 -9.03 -20.20 -15.03
C LYS A 31 -9.82 -19.52 -16.15
N GLY A 32 -9.68 -18.20 -16.32
CA GLY A 32 -10.27 -17.43 -17.41
C GLY A 32 -9.40 -17.44 -18.68
N THR A 33 -9.67 -16.51 -19.60
CA THR A 33 -8.91 -16.35 -20.86
C THR A 33 -7.72 -15.38 -20.74
N THR A 34 -7.38 -14.97 -19.51
CA THR A 34 -6.37 -13.93 -19.21
C THR A 34 -5.00 -14.54 -18.90
N SER A 35 -4.41 -15.26 -19.86
CA SER A 35 -3.10 -15.90 -19.72
C SER A 35 -1.92 -14.92 -19.66
N THR A 36 -2.14 -13.64 -19.94
CA THR A 36 -1.11 -12.58 -19.90
C THR A 36 -0.80 -12.11 -18.48
N VAL A 37 -1.66 -12.38 -17.49
CA VAL A 37 -1.44 -12.00 -16.09
C VAL A 37 -0.60 -13.07 -15.40
N THR A 38 0.63 -12.73 -15.04
CA THR A 38 1.60 -13.70 -14.48
C THR A 38 1.72 -13.63 -12.96
N LYS A 39 1.27 -12.55 -12.33
CA LYS A 39 1.36 -12.35 -10.88
C LYS A 39 0.31 -11.37 -10.38
N ILE A 40 -0.28 -11.68 -9.24
CA ILE A 40 -1.12 -10.76 -8.47
C ILE A 40 -0.47 -10.59 -7.10
N LYS A 41 -0.53 -9.37 -6.57
CA LYS A 41 -0.06 -9.06 -5.23
C LYS A 41 -1.18 -8.38 -4.47
N SER A 42 -1.57 -8.95 -3.33
CA SER A 42 -2.47 -8.32 -2.39
C SER A 42 -1.75 -7.19 -1.65
N ALA A 43 -2.48 -6.11 -1.40
CA ALA A 43 -2.01 -4.98 -0.63
C ALA A 43 -3.17 -4.32 0.10
N LYS A 44 -2.90 -3.75 1.27
CA LYS A 44 -3.85 -2.91 2.01
C LYS A 44 -3.58 -1.45 1.68
N MET A 45 -4.58 -0.73 1.19
CA MET A 45 -4.48 0.72 0.98
C MET A 45 -5.20 1.46 2.10
N LEU A 46 -4.52 2.43 2.72
CA LEU A 46 -5.09 3.37 3.68
C LEU A 46 -5.04 4.78 3.08
N GLN A 47 -6.18 5.48 3.14
CA GLN A 47 -6.26 6.87 2.72
C GLN A 47 -6.33 7.79 3.94
N PHE A 48 -5.34 8.67 4.08
CA PHE A 48 -5.32 9.73 5.08
C PHE A 48 -5.74 11.05 4.45
N THR A 49 -6.49 11.85 5.18
CA THR A 49 -6.74 13.26 4.86
C THR A 49 -6.07 14.09 5.94
N ILE A 50 -5.09 14.93 5.58
CA ILE A 50 -4.26 15.66 6.54
C ILE A 50 -4.11 17.13 6.16
N LYS A 51 -4.14 18.03 7.16
CA LYS A 51 -3.78 19.43 6.99
C LYS A 51 -2.29 19.60 7.26
N GLU A 52 -1.53 20.07 6.28
CA GLU A 52 -0.08 20.29 6.41
C GLU A 52 0.40 21.49 5.61
N LYS A 53 1.68 21.86 5.77
CA LYS A 53 2.27 23.00 5.04
C LYS A 53 2.51 22.69 3.56
N ASP A 54 2.93 21.47 3.23
CA ASP A 54 3.31 21.04 1.88
C ASP A 54 3.23 19.50 1.74
N LYS A 55 3.30 18.97 0.51
CA LYS A 55 3.24 17.51 0.28
C LYS A 55 4.35 16.73 0.98
N LYS A 56 5.55 17.32 1.12
CA LYS A 56 6.71 16.66 1.72
C LYS A 56 6.51 16.44 3.21
N SER A 57 6.01 17.45 3.92
CA SER A 57 5.64 17.38 5.33
C SER A 57 4.47 16.45 5.57
N ALA A 58 3.43 16.47 4.71
CA ALA A 58 2.35 15.48 4.76
C ALA A 58 2.88 14.05 4.64
N LYS A 59 3.78 13.77 3.68
CA LYS A 59 4.43 12.46 3.53
C LYS A 59 5.19 12.03 4.78
N ILE A 60 6.06 12.89 5.30
CA ILE A 60 6.86 12.60 6.50
C ILE A 60 5.96 12.35 7.71
N LYS A 61 4.91 13.16 7.89
CA LYS A 61 3.98 13.03 9.01
C LYS A 61 3.24 11.70 8.98
N VAL A 62 2.72 11.30 7.81
CA VAL A 62 2.01 10.02 7.64
C VAL A 62 2.98 8.82 7.75
N GLN A 63 4.21 8.94 7.23
CA GLN A 63 5.25 7.93 7.42
C GLN A 63 5.53 7.69 8.91
N ASN A 64 5.77 8.76 9.68
CA ASN A 64 6.02 8.66 11.12
C ASN A 64 4.84 8.02 11.86
N ILE A 65 3.60 8.39 11.52
CA ILE A 65 2.41 7.75 12.08
C ILE A 65 2.42 6.23 11.80
N CYS A 66 2.75 5.83 10.58
CA CYS A 66 2.78 4.41 10.22
C CYS A 66 3.85 3.63 10.99
N ASP A 67 5.04 4.23 11.17
CA ASP A 67 6.17 3.62 11.88
C ASP A 67 5.94 3.58 13.41
N GLU A 68 5.59 4.71 14.01
CA GLU A 68 5.41 4.87 15.46
C GLU A 68 4.25 4.04 16.00
N LEU A 69 3.12 4.02 15.27
CA LEU A 69 1.92 3.28 15.68
C LEU A 69 1.91 1.84 15.17
N ARG A 70 2.98 1.39 14.51
CA ARG A 70 3.12 0.03 13.95
C ARG A 70 1.93 -0.38 13.07
N ILE A 71 1.50 0.54 12.20
CA ILE A 71 0.41 0.31 11.23
C ILE A 71 0.76 -0.80 10.24
N TYR A 72 2.06 -1.05 10.04
CA TYR A 72 2.60 -2.19 9.32
C TYR A 72 3.73 -2.83 10.12
N ASN A 73 4.10 -4.06 9.78
CA ASN A 73 5.24 -4.73 10.38
C ASN A 73 6.46 -4.60 9.45
N PRO A 74 7.48 -3.78 9.76
CA PRO A 74 8.62 -3.55 8.88
C PRO A 74 9.49 -4.79 8.68
N MET A 75 9.37 -5.85 9.49
CA MET A 75 10.10 -7.10 9.26
C MET A 75 9.58 -7.85 8.04
N VAL A 76 8.26 -7.84 7.82
CA VAL A 76 7.60 -8.68 6.79
C VAL A 76 6.86 -7.89 5.72
N SER A 77 6.62 -6.60 5.93
CA SER A 77 5.90 -5.72 5.01
C SER A 77 6.67 -4.44 4.74
N LYS A 78 6.34 -3.78 3.64
CA LYS A 78 6.82 -2.45 3.24
C LYS A 78 5.63 -1.56 2.94
N ILE A 79 5.83 -0.25 3.07
CA ILE A 79 4.84 0.74 2.67
C ILE A 79 5.33 1.60 1.51
N THR A 80 4.40 2.01 0.67
CA THR A 80 4.58 3.02 -0.38
C THR A 80 3.65 4.17 -0.10
N ILE A 81 4.16 5.41 -0.15
CA ILE A 81 3.40 6.61 0.20
C ILE A 81 3.37 7.60 -0.96
N ASP A 82 2.16 7.90 -1.41
CA ASP A 82 1.82 8.87 -2.46
C ASP A 82 0.97 10.01 -1.89
N VAL A 83 1.25 11.24 -2.31
CA VAL A 83 0.58 12.45 -1.79
C VAL A 83 -0.04 13.26 -2.92
N PHE A 84 -1.31 13.59 -2.74
CA PHE A 84 -2.14 14.32 -3.69
C PHE A 84 -2.66 15.60 -3.05
N ASP A 85 -2.91 16.61 -3.88
CA ASP A 85 -3.72 17.76 -3.46
C ASP A 85 -5.17 17.27 -3.30
N ALA A 86 -5.87 17.78 -2.29
CA ALA A 86 -7.26 17.41 -2.01
C ALA A 86 -8.27 18.12 -2.91
#